data_AF-A0A2E4HGT9-F1
#
_entry.id   AF-A0A2E4HGT9-F1
#
_cell.length_a   1.000
_cell.length_b   1.000
_cell.length_c   1.000
_cell.angle_alpha   90.00
_cell.angle_beta   90.00
_cell.angle_gamma   90.00
#
_symmetry.space_group_name_H-M   'P 1'
#
loop_
_entity.id
_entity.type
_entity.pdbx_description
1 polymer ?
#
loop_
_entity_poly.entity_id
_entity_poly.type
_entity_poly.pdbx_seq_one_letter_code
_entity_poly.pdbx_strand_id
1 'polypeptide(L)'
;MKQRIGKNRYVAGDYLVKSDRSGRVFLRSQMRKTWDGLLVHHSEWEPKHPQQELRVIQEQNIVDETRVESDNDADLLQKVGSVDEL
;
A
#
# COMPACT_ATOMS: atom_id res chain seq x y z
N MET A 1 -29.75 -32.91 13.67
CA MET A 1 -29.14 -34.24 13.47
C MET A 1 -27.91 -34.08 12.57
N LYS A 2 -26.70 -33.95 13.13
CA LYS A 2 -25.46 -33.78 12.34
C LYS A 2 -25.00 -35.16 11.90
N GLN A 3 -25.19 -35.48 10.62
CA GLN A 3 -24.70 -36.71 10.00
C GLN A 3 -23.17 -36.80 10.19
N ARG A 4 -22.69 -37.83 10.88
CA ARG A 4 -21.25 -38.14 10.96
C ARG A 4 -20.88 -38.84 9.65
N ILE A 5 -20.49 -38.06 8.65
CA ILE A 5 -19.99 -38.58 7.37
C ILE A 5 -18.77 -39.46 7.66
N GLY A 6 -18.82 -40.71 7.21
CA GLY A 6 -17.72 -41.67 7.35
C GLY A 6 -16.44 -41.15 6.69
N LYS A 7 -15.29 -41.42 7.33
CA LYS A 7 -13.96 -40.87 7.01
C LYS A 7 -13.42 -41.22 5.61
N ASN A 8 -14.04 -42.15 4.88
CA ASN A 8 -13.59 -42.60 3.56
C ASN A 8 -14.63 -42.30 2.48
N ARG A 9 -14.83 -41.02 2.15
CA ARG A 9 -15.59 -40.61 0.96
C ARG A 9 -14.72 -39.69 0.12
N TYR A 10 -14.58 -40.01 -1.16
CA TYR A 10 -13.97 -39.09 -2.12
C TYR A 10 -14.81 -37.82 -2.22
N VAL A 11 -14.15 -36.67 -2.11
CA VAL A 11 -14.75 -35.35 -2.32
C VAL A 11 -14.03 -34.71 -3.50
N ALA A 12 -14.75 -34.52 -4.60
CA ALA A 12 -14.20 -33.86 -5.78
C ALA A 12 -13.71 -32.46 -5.40
N GLY A 13 -12.46 -32.13 -5.79
CA GLY A 13 -11.82 -30.85 -5.47
C GLY A 13 -11.10 -30.79 -4.11
N ASP A 14 -11.26 -31.80 -3.24
CA ASP A 14 -10.53 -31.87 -1.97
C ASP A 14 -9.34 -32.83 -2.04
N TYR A 15 -8.34 -32.44 -2.83
CA TYR A 15 -7.10 -33.18 -2.99
C TYR A 15 -6.08 -32.81 -1.90
N LEU A 16 -5.06 -33.66 -1.73
CA LEU A 16 -3.97 -33.40 -0.79
C LEU A 16 -3.00 -32.36 -1.36
N VAL A 17 -2.67 -31.37 -0.54
CA VAL A 17 -1.78 -30.25 -0.90
C VAL A 17 -0.80 -30.00 0.24
N LYS A 18 0.42 -29.59 -0.10
CA LYS A 18 1.45 -29.24 0.86
C LYS A 18 1.33 -27.76 1.25
N SER A 19 1.47 -27.44 2.54
CA SER A 19 1.63 -26.06 3.02
C SER A 19 3.00 -25.52 2.64
N ASP A 20 3.04 -24.32 2.06
CA ASP A 20 4.28 -23.64 1.69
C ASP A 20 5.10 -23.22 2.92
N ARG A 21 4.46 -23.03 4.08
CA ARG A 21 5.13 -22.56 5.31
C ARG A 21 5.66 -23.71 6.18
N SER A 22 4.87 -24.75 6.43
CA SER A 22 5.29 -25.88 7.27
C SER A 22 5.71 -27.14 6.52
N GLY A 23 5.47 -27.22 5.20
CA GLY A 23 5.76 -28.41 4.40
C GLY A 23 4.87 -29.62 4.71
N ARG A 24 3.87 -29.48 5.59
CA ARG A 24 2.91 -30.53 5.95
C ARG A 24 1.82 -30.66 4.90
N VAL A 25 1.28 -31.87 4.75
CA VAL A 25 0.23 -32.17 3.77
C VAL A 25 -1.13 -32.12 4.44
N PHE A 26 -2.04 -31.32 3.87
CA PHE A 26 -3.41 -31.15 4.33
C PHE A 26 -4.38 -31.25 3.14
N LEU A 27 -5.67 -31.35 3.46
CA LEU A 27 -6.73 -31.29 2.47
C LEU A 27 -6.88 -29.87 1.91
N ARG A 28 -7.13 -29.74 0.62
CA ARG A 28 -7.31 -28.46 -0.07
C ARG A 28 -8.43 -27.59 0.53
N SER A 29 -9.42 -28.19 1.19
CA SER A 29 -10.49 -27.51 1.94
C SER A 29 -10.01 -26.84 3.24
N GLN A 30 -8.89 -27.29 3.81
CA GLN A 30 -8.28 -26.76 5.04
C GLN A 30 -7.21 -25.70 4.78
N MET A 31 -6.84 -25.51 3.51
CA MET A 31 -5.81 -24.59 3.07
C MET A 31 -6.40 -23.23 2.70
N ARG A 32 -5.62 -22.15 2.87
CA ARG A 32 -6.02 -20.78 2.55
C ARG A 32 -4.85 -20.01 1.95
N LYS A 33 -5.13 -19.17 0.96
CA LYS A 33 -4.12 -18.26 0.41
C LYS A 33 -3.91 -17.08 1.36
N THR A 34 -2.66 -16.76 1.65
CA THR A 34 -2.26 -15.56 2.39
C THR A 34 -2.13 -14.37 1.45
N TRP A 35 -1.98 -13.18 2.02
CA TRP A 35 -1.93 -11.91 1.28
C TRP A 35 -0.67 -11.77 0.42
N ASP A 36 0.40 -12.50 0.73
CA ASP A 36 1.65 -12.62 -0.02
C ASP A 36 1.59 -13.72 -1.10
N GLY A 37 0.47 -14.44 -1.21
CA GLY A 37 0.22 -15.42 -2.26
C GLY A 37 0.59 -16.87 -1.91
N LEU A 38 1.11 -17.14 -0.71
CA LEU A 38 1.40 -18.50 -0.25
C LEU A 38 0.13 -19.27 0.07
N LEU A 39 0.16 -20.59 -0.09
CA LEU A 39 -0.92 -21.49 0.30
C LEU A 39 -0.55 -22.16 1.63
N VAL A 40 -1.23 -21.76 2.70
CA VAL A 40 -0.93 -22.21 4.06
C VAL A 40 -2.13 -22.88 4.73
N HIS A 41 -1.88 -23.65 5.79
CA HIS A 41 -2.96 -24.21 6.59
C HIS A 41 -3.69 -23.12 7.37
N HIS A 42 -4.98 -23.32 7.69
CA HIS A 42 -5.77 -22.32 8.41
C HIS A 42 -5.17 -21.86 9.76
N SER A 43 -4.37 -22.70 10.42
CA SER A 43 -3.70 -22.37 11.68
C SER A 43 -2.47 -21.48 11.52
N GLU A 44 -1.91 -21.43 10.31
CA GLU A 44 -0.72 -20.65 9.95
C GLU A 44 -1.09 -19.34 9.22
N TRP A 45 -2.37 -19.19 8.91
CA TRP A 45 -2.88 -18.03 8.18
C TRP A 45 -2.89 -16.81 9.09
N GLU A 46 -2.35 -15.71 8.58
CA GLU A 46 -2.31 -14.43 9.27
C GLU A 46 -3.09 -13.37 8.47
N PRO A 47 -3.85 -12.50 9.14
CA PRO A 47 -4.49 -11.37 8.48
C PRO A 47 -3.44 -10.40 7.95
N LYS A 48 -3.77 -9.75 6.83
CA LYS A 48 -2.93 -8.70 6.26
C LYS A 48 -2.81 -7.52 7.22
N HIS A 49 -1.62 -6.94 7.33
CA HIS A 49 -1.40 -5.80 8.22
C HIS A 49 -2.10 -4.55 7.65
N PRO A 50 -2.87 -3.79 8.45
CA PRO A 50 -3.71 -2.71 7.92
C PRO A 50 -2.90 -1.60 7.24
N GLN A 51 -1.64 -1.42 7.62
CA GLN A 51 -0.73 -0.44 7.05
C GLN A 51 -0.40 -0.72 5.58
N GLN A 52 -0.59 -1.95 5.09
CA GLN A 52 -0.36 -2.30 3.69
C GLN A 52 -1.49 -1.85 2.75
N GLU A 53 -2.60 -1.36 3.30
CA GLU A 53 -3.76 -0.88 2.53
C GLU A 53 -4.00 0.63 2.69
N LEU A 54 -3.03 1.33 3.27
CA LEU A 54 -3.12 2.78 3.46
C LEU A 54 -3.18 3.47 2.12
N ARG A 55 -4.23 4.28 1.94
CA ARG A 55 -4.31 5.26 0.88
C ARG A 55 -3.65 6.53 1.40
N VAL A 56 -2.42 6.77 0.95
CA VAL A 56 -1.71 8.02 1.29
C VAL A 56 -2.37 9.15 0.53
N ILE A 57 -2.84 10.16 1.27
CA ILE A 57 -3.23 11.44 0.68
C ILE A 57 -1.92 12.17 0.39
N GLN A 58 -1.69 12.54 -0.88
CA GLN A 58 -0.52 13.34 -1.22
C GLN A 58 -0.68 14.73 -0.61
N GLU A 59 0.26 15.12 0.25
CA GLU A 59 0.32 16.48 0.77
C GLU A 59 0.81 17.42 -0.33
N GLN A 60 0.11 18.54 -0.50
CA GLN A 60 0.59 19.66 -1.32
C GLN A 60 1.43 20.56 -0.41
N ASN A 61 2.74 20.36 -0.38
CA ASN A 61 3.65 21.18 0.41
C ASN A 61 4.05 22.49 -0.30
N ILE A 62 3.11 23.12 -1.01
CA ILE A 62 3.32 24.41 -1.66
C ILE A 62 2.73 25.48 -0.75
N VAL A 63 3.54 26.49 -0.44
CA VAL A 63 3.06 27.71 0.21
C VAL A 63 2.40 28.57 -0.86
N ASP A 64 1.17 29.03 -0.61
CA ASP A 64 0.37 29.80 -1.58
C ASP A 64 1.10 31.06 -2.07
N GLU A 65 1.85 31.72 -1.19
CA GLU A 65 2.65 32.89 -1.52
C GLU A 65 4.08 32.72 -1.00
N THR A 66 5.01 32.40 -1.90
CA THR A 66 6.43 32.65 -1.63
C THR A 66 6.64 34.15 -1.65
N ARG A 67 7.16 34.71 -0.56
CA ARG A 67 7.61 36.11 -0.56
C ARG A 67 8.59 36.28 -1.72
N VAL A 68 8.21 37.09 -2.70
CA VAL A 68 9.13 37.50 -3.77
C VAL A 68 10.13 38.41 -3.09
N GLU A 69 11.34 37.90 -2.86
CA GLU A 69 12.47 38.76 -2.53
C GLU A 69 12.74 39.61 -3.77
N SER A 70 12.68 40.93 -3.64
CA SER A 70 12.93 41.83 -4.75
C SER A 70 14.43 41.84 -5.02
N ASP A 71 14.88 41.06 -6.00
CA ASP A 71 16.29 41.07 -6.45
C ASP A 71 16.70 42.38 -7.17
N ASN A 72 15.93 43.48 -7.03
CA ASN A 72 16.14 44.71 -7.79
C ASN A 72 16.20 45.96 -6.88
N ASP A 73 17.23 46.03 -6.05
CA ASP A 73 17.70 47.32 -5.49
C ASP A 73 18.37 48.22 -6.57
N ALA A 74 18.54 47.72 -7.80
CA ALA A 74 19.24 48.41 -8.89
C ALA A 74 18.36 49.35 -9.74
N ASP A 75 17.02 49.22 -9.71
CA ASP A 75 16.11 49.96 -10.61
C ASP A 75 15.53 51.26 -9.99
N LEU A 76 15.68 51.46 -8.68
CA LEU A 76 15.17 52.62 -7.96
C LEU A 76 16.05 53.89 -8.07
N LEU A 77 17.28 53.77 -8.57
CA LEU A 77 18.24 54.88 -8.67
C LEU A 77 18.32 55.54 -10.06
N GLN A 78 17.65 54.99 -11.08
CA GLN A 78 17.68 55.54 -12.45
C GLN A 78 16.59 56.59 -12.74
N LYS A 79 15.59 56.75 -11.85
CA LYS A 79 14.45 57.67 -12.06
C LYS A 79 14.59 59.05 -11.42
N VAL A 80 15.66 59.31 -10.67
CA VAL A 80 15.91 60.62 -10.02
C VAL A 80 17.02 61.44 -10.68
N GLY A 81 17.59 60.96 -11.78
CA GLY A 81 18.78 61.56 -12.41
C GLY A 81 18.62 62.09 -13.84
N SER A 82 17.41 62.24 -14.36
CA SER A 82 17.18 62.80 -15.71
C SER A 82 16.18 63.96 -15.65
N VAL A 83 16.65 65.08 -15.09
CA VAL A 83 16.12 66.42 -15.40
C VAL A 83 17.33 67.31 -15.65
N ASP A 84 17.94 67.16 -16.82
CA ASP A 84 18.88 68.12 -17.41
C ASP A 84 18.64 68.12 -18.92
N GLU A 85 17.72 68.96 -19.41
CA GLU A 85 17.75 69.49 -20.77
C GLU A 85 17.25 70.96 -20.79
N LEU A 86 18.22 71.86 -21.02
CA LEU A 86 18.19 73.27 -21.48
C LEU A 86 17.73 74.39 -20.52
#